data_AF-A0A7X7ATN3-F1
#
_entry.id   AF-A0A7X7ATN3-F1
#
_cell.length_a   1.000
_cell.length_b   1.000
_cell.length_c   1.000
_cell.angle_alpha   90.00
_cell.angle_beta   90.00
_cell.angle_gamma   90.00
#
_symmetry.space_group_name_H-M   'P 1'
#
loop_
_entity.id
_entity.type
_entity.pdbx_description
1 polymer ?
#
loop_
_entity_poly.entity_id
_entity_poly.type
_entity_poly.pdbx_seq_one_letter_code
_entity_poly.pdbx_strand_id
1 'polypeptide(L)'
;MYSNERGSGFNLLDLFIKIIFAAVFIFILVWLFPKVPNMKPFYSNVFRENIKYMQEAGESYFTVEKLPTKEGESSKITLAEMFDKKYVLPFVDENGNSCNQYDSYVS
;
A
#
# COMPACT_ATOMS: atom_id res chain seq x y z
N MET A 1 15.96 60.41 -30.24
CA MET A 1 14.52 60.70 -30.45
C MET A 1 13.86 59.35 -30.72
N TYR A 2 13.25 58.61 -29.81
CA TYR A 2 12.79 58.81 -28.44
C TYR A 2 13.19 57.59 -27.61
N SER A 3 13.77 57.81 -26.43
CA SER A 3 13.91 56.77 -25.41
C SER A 3 12.54 56.58 -24.77
N ASN A 4 11.88 55.46 -25.04
CA ASN A 4 10.61 55.14 -24.38
C ASN A 4 10.90 54.23 -23.19
N GLU A 5 11.50 54.81 -22.16
CA GLU A 5 11.56 54.20 -20.83
C GLU A 5 10.19 54.38 -20.18
N ARG A 6 9.28 53.43 -20.41
CA ARG A 6 8.11 53.28 -19.56
C ARG A 6 8.47 52.30 -18.46
N GLY A 7 8.65 52.87 -17.27
CA GLY A 7 9.05 52.19 -16.06
C GLY A 7 8.26 50.90 -15.83
N SER A 8 9.03 49.88 -15.44
CA SER A 8 8.59 48.63 -14.81
C SER A 8 7.82 48.94 -13.51
N GLY A 9 6.60 49.47 -13.64
CA GLY A 9 5.64 49.51 -12.55
C GLY A 9 5.16 48.09 -12.32
N PHE A 10 5.25 47.59 -11.09
CA PHE A 10 4.67 46.32 -10.68
C PHE A 10 3.26 46.18 -11.27
N ASN A 11 3.06 45.22 -12.17
CA ASN A 11 1.74 44.94 -12.76
C ASN A 11 0.88 44.22 -11.72
N LEU A 12 0.43 44.94 -10.69
CA LEU A 12 -0.42 44.40 -9.62
C LEU A 12 -1.65 43.72 -10.20
N LEU A 13 -2.22 44.25 -11.28
CA LEU A 13 -3.36 43.65 -11.99
C LEU A 13 -3.01 42.28 -12.61
N ASP A 14 -1.82 42.13 -13.20
CA ASP A 14 -1.34 40.84 -13.73
C ASP A 14 -1.13 39.82 -12.60
N LEU A 15 -0.63 40.27 -11.45
CA LEU A 15 -0.49 39.45 -10.24
C LEU A 15 -1.86 38.97 -9.71
N PHE A 16 -2.86 39.86 -9.64
CA PHE A 16 -4.21 39.52 -9.20
C PHE A 16 -4.89 38.49 -10.12
N ILE A 17 -4.78 38.65 -11.43
CA ILE A 17 -5.35 37.71 -12.40
C ILE A 17 -4.76 36.30 -12.23
N LYS A 18 -3.43 36.20 -12.05
CA LYS A 18 -2.76 34.91 -11.79
C LYS A 18 -3.22 34.25 -10.49
N ILE A 19 -3.42 35.04 -9.43
CA ILE A 19 -3.92 34.53 -8.14
C ILE A 19 -5.35 33.99 -8.28
N ILE A 20 -6.23 34.71 -9.00
CA ILE A 20 -7.61 34.25 -9.27
C ILE A 20 -7.57 32.94 -10.06
N PHE A 21 -6.75 32.86 -11.10
CA PHE A 21 -6.62 31.65 -11.90
C PHE A 21 -6.10 30.45 -11.09
N ALA A 22 -5.11 30.68 -10.22
CA ALA A 22 -4.60 29.66 -9.30
C ALA A 22 -5.67 29.21 -8.29
N ALA A 23 -6.45 30.13 -7.74
CA ALA A 23 -7.54 29.81 -6.82
C ALA A 23 -8.65 28.98 -7.50
N VAL A 24 -9.03 29.34 -8.74
CA VAL A 24 -9.98 28.57 -9.55
C VAL A 24 -9.42 27.17 -9.84
N PHE A 25 -8.14 27.06 -10.18
CA PHE A 25 -7.50 25.77 -10.42
C PHE A 25 -7.51 24.88 -9.17
N ILE A 26 -7.16 25.42 -8.00
CA ILE A 26 -7.23 24.69 -6.72
C ILE A 26 -8.67 24.29 -6.40
N PHE A 27 -9.64 25.17 -6.64
CA PHE A 27 -11.06 24.87 -6.45
C PHE A 27 -11.51 23.71 -7.36
N ILE A 28 -11.09 23.71 -8.62
CA ILE A 28 -11.35 22.60 -9.55
C ILE A 28 -10.69 21.32 -9.04
N LEU A 29 -9.47 21.36 -8.51
CA LEU A 29 -8.83 20.17 -7.93
C LEU A 29 -9.60 19.62 -6.72
N VAL A 30 -9.99 20.47 -5.77
CA VAL A 30 -10.80 20.06 -4.61
C VAL A 30 -12.17 19.51 -5.05
N TRP A 31 -12.76 20.10 -6.10
CA TRP A 31 -14.02 19.65 -6.68
C TRP A 31 -13.91 18.33 -7.48
N LEU A 32 -12.78 18.12 -8.17
CA LEU A 32 -12.53 16.96 -9.03
C LEU A 32 -12.10 15.72 -8.27
N PHE A 33 -11.51 15.87 -7.07
CA PHE A 33 -11.15 14.77 -6.18
C PHE A 33 -12.07 14.70 -4.94
N PRO A 34 -13.41 14.58 -5.07
CA PRO A 34 -14.31 14.66 -3.93
C PRO A 34 -14.26 13.40 -3.05
N LYS A 35 -13.75 12.26 -3.57
CA LYS A 35 -13.79 10.98 -2.86
C LYS A 35 -12.61 10.10 -3.26
N VAL A 36 -11.74 9.81 -2.29
CA VAL A 36 -10.82 8.67 -2.37
C VAL A 36 -11.69 7.40 -2.53
N PRO A 37 -11.44 6.55 -3.54
CA PRO A 37 -12.23 5.35 -3.74
C PRO A 37 -12.12 4.45 -2.49
N ASN A 38 -13.22 3.78 -2.15
CA ASN A 38 -13.23 2.81 -1.06
C ASN A 38 -12.29 1.65 -1.44
N MET A 39 -11.11 1.61 -0.82
CA MET A 39 -10.06 0.63 -1.11
C MET A 39 -10.30 -0.74 -0.46
N LYS A 40 -11.37 -0.91 0.34
CA LYS A 40 -11.72 -2.20 0.97
C LYS A 40 -11.75 -3.40 0.01
N PRO A 41 -12.30 -3.29 -1.23
CA PRO A 41 -12.29 -4.39 -2.19
C PRO A 41 -10.88 -4.72 -2.69
N PHE A 42 -9.97 -3.74 -2.73
CA PHE A 42 -8.58 -3.97 -3.07
C PHE A 42 -7.87 -4.72 -1.94
N TYR A 43 -8.05 -4.27 -0.68
CA TYR A 43 -7.47 -4.95 0.48
C TYR A 43 -7.97 -6.38 0.67
N SER A 44 -9.24 -6.66 0.39
CA SER A 44 -9.79 -8.02 0.48
C SER A 44 -9.22 -8.98 -0.58
N ASN A 45 -8.88 -8.47 -1.76
CA ASN A 45 -8.21 -9.25 -2.80
C ASN A 45 -6.75 -9.55 -2.41
N VAL A 46 -6.02 -8.55 -1.94
CA VAL A 46 -4.63 -8.71 -1.47
C VAL A 46 -4.55 -9.70 -0.31
N PHE A 47 -5.47 -9.60 0.66
CA PHE A 47 -5.54 -10.56 1.77
C PHE A 47 -5.74 -11.99 1.28
N ARG A 48 -6.70 -12.21 0.36
CA ARG A 48 -6.97 -13.53 -0.21
C ARG A 48 -5.76 -14.10 -0.97
N GLU A 49 -5.05 -13.27 -1.71
CA GLU A 49 -3.83 -13.67 -2.42
C GLU A 49 -2.71 -14.07 -1.46
N ASN A 50 -2.50 -13.29 -0.39
CA ASN A 50 -1.51 -13.62 0.64
C ASN A 50 -1.80 -14.97 1.31
N ILE A 51 -3.07 -15.24 1.65
CA ILE A 51 -3.48 -16.54 2.20
C ILE A 51 -3.20 -17.68 1.21
N LYS A 52 -3.46 -17.46 -0.08
CA LYS A 52 -3.17 -18.46 -1.12
C LYS A 52 -1.65 -18.74 -1.22
N TYR A 53 -0.81 -17.70 -1.20
CA TYR A 53 0.65 -17.90 -1.20
C TYR A 53 1.14 -18.65 0.03
N MET A 54 0.59 -18.37 1.21
CA MET A 54 0.89 -19.15 2.42
C MET A 54 0.47 -20.61 2.30
N GLN A 55 -0.70 -20.88 1.71
CA GLN A 55 -1.17 -22.24 1.47
C GLN A 55 -0.23 -22.99 0.51
N GLU A 56 0.10 -22.39 -0.63
CA GLU A 56 1.02 -22.99 -1.62
C GLU A 56 2.41 -23.24 -1.02
N ALA A 57 2.92 -22.30 -0.22
CA ALA A 57 4.16 -22.47 0.54
C ALA A 57 4.08 -23.62 1.56
N GLY A 58 2.96 -23.75 2.26
CA GLY A 58 2.70 -24.84 3.18
C GLY A 58 2.66 -26.20 2.48
N GLU A 59 1.91 -26.30 1.38
CA GLU A 59 1.83 -27.51 0.56
C GLU A 59 3.20 -27.94 0.03
N SER A 60 4.03 -26.98 -0.41
CA SER A 60 5.41 -27.26 -0.83
C SER A 60 6.32 -27.65 0.33
N TYR A 61 6.12 -27.08 1.52
CA TYR A 61 6.92 -27.37 2.70
C TYR A 61 6.64 -28.75 3.28
N PHE A 62 5.37 -29.14 3.41
CA PHE A 62 4.96 -30.41 4.03
C PHE A 62 5.02 -31.57 3.04
N THR A 63 6.23 -31.97 2.67
CA THR A 63 6.48 -33.22 1.95
C THR A 63 6.23 -34.43 2.86
N VAL A 64 6.07 -35.63 2.28
CA VAL A 64 5.88 -36.90 3.03
C VAL A 64 6.92 -37.09 4.13
N GLU A 65 8.17 -36.68 3.88
CA GLU A 65 9.29 -36.78 4.83
C GLU A 65 9.18 -35.81 6.02
N LYS A 66 8.45 -34.72 5.87
CA LYS A 66 8.29 -33.66 6.87
C LYS A 66 6.97 -33.73 7.63
N LEU A 67 6.11 -34.68 7.26
CA LEU A 67 4.88 -34.97 8.00
C LEU A 67 5.20 -35.75 9.29
N PRO A 68 4.46 -35.50 10.38
CA PRO A 68 4.56 -36.30 11.59
C PRO A 68 4.27 -37.77 11.28
N THR A 69 5.07 -38.67 11.85
CA THR A 69 4.96 -40.12 11.60
C THR A 69 4.26 -40.87 12.73
N LYS A 70 4.07 -40.24 13.89
CA LYS A 70 3.38 -40.81 15.05
C LYS A 70 2.06 -40.11 15.30
N GLU A 71 1.07 -40.86 15.77
CA GLU A 71 -0.19 -40.30 16.21
C GLU A 71 0.01 -39.34 17.39
N GLY A 72 -0.55 -38.14 17.29
CA GLY A 72 -0.46 -37.08 18.29
C GLY A 72 0.71 -36.11 18.11
N GLU A 73 1.65 -36.35 17.19
CA GLU A 73 2.69 -35.38 16.85
C GLU A 73 2.17 -34.34 15.83
N SER A 74 2.62 -33.09 15.96
CA SER A 74 2.33 -32.01 15.01
C SER A 74 3.62 -31.39 14.49
N SER A 75 3.62 -31.03 13.21
CA SER A 75 4.72 -30.31 12.55
C SER A 75 4.20 -28.94 12.16
N LYS A 76 4.97 -27.89 12.48
CA LYS A 76 4.58 -26.50 12.23
C LYS A 76 5.70 -25.78 11.48
N ILE A 77 5.31 -24.80 10.68
CA ILE A 77 6.19 -23.79 10.12
C ILE A 77 5.63 -22.43 10.49
N THR A 78 6.48 -21.55 11.00
CA THR A 78 6.11 -20.19 11.39
C THR A 78 6.17 -19.25 10.19
N LEU A 79 5.47 -18.12 10.26
CA LEU A 79 5.50 -17.12 9.21
C LEU A 79 6.91 -16.50 9.07
N ALA A 80 7.64 -16.34 10.18
CA ALA A 80 9.06 -15.95 10.18
C ALA A 80 9.92 -16.90 9.33
N GLU A 81 9.77 -18.22 9.52
CA GLU A 81 10.52 -19.22 8.75
C GLU A 81 10.14 -19.20 7.27
N MET A 82 8.89 -18.88 6.92
CA MET A 82 8.47 -18.73 5.53
C MET A 82 9.12 -17.51 4.87
N PHE A 83 9.34 -16.41 5.59
CA PHE A 83 10.07 -15.24 5.09
C PHE A 83 11.55 -15.55 4.88
N ASP A 84 12.20 -16.18 5.87
CA ASP A 84 13.62 -16.52 5.80
C ASP A 84 13.93 -17.47 4.63
N LYS A 85 13.04 -18.42 4.39
CA LYS A 85 13.12 -19.37 3.28
C LYS A 85 12.64 -18.79 1.95
N LYS A 86 12.17 -17.53 1.94
CA LYS A 86 11.63 -16.81 0.77
C LYS A 86 10.44 -17.53 0.11
N TYR A 87 9.65 -18.24 0.90
CA TYR A 87 8.43 -18.89 0.41
C TYR A 87 7.30 -17.88 0.20
N VAL A 88 7.24 -16.85 1.05
CA VAL A 88 6.29 -15.74 0.92
C VAL A 88 7.00 -14.41 1.17
N LEU A 89 6.45 -13.32 0.64
CA LEU A 89 6.93 -11.97 0.93
C LEU A 89 6.30 -11.44 2.21
N PRO A 90 6.99 -10.58 3.00
CA PRO A 90 6.37 -9.89 4.13
C PRO A 90 5.17 -9.05 3.68
N PHE A 91 4.04 -9.19 4.36
CA PHE A 91 2.85 -8.36 4.14
C PHE A 91 2.37 -7.72 5.44
N VAL A 92 1.76 -6.54 5.31
CA VAL A 92 1.28 -5.67 6.41
C VAL A 92 -0.20 -5.34 6.21
N ASP A 93 -0.88 -4.97 7.30
CA ASP A 93 -2.28 -4.52 7.27
C ASP A 93 -2.43 -3.09 6.70
N GLU A 94 -3.67 -2.60 6.62
CA GLU A 94 -4.00 -1.24 6.16
C GLU A 94 -3.32 -0.13 6.98
N ASN A 95 -2.90 -0.43 8.21
CA ASN A 95 -2.24 0.49 9.13
C ASN A 95 -0.70 0.34 9.14
N GLY A 96 -0.15 -0.57 8.33
CA GLY A 96 1.28 -0.88 8.27
C GLY A 96 1.77 -1.84 9.37
N ASN A 97 0.88 -2.48 10.13
CA ASN A 97 1.26 -3.46 11.13
C ASN A 97 1.53 -4.83 10.48
N SER A 98 2.60 -5.50 10.92
CA SER A 98 2.88 -6.88 10.51
C SER A 98 2.02 -7.88 11.29
N CYS A 99 1.71 -9.02 10.67
CA CYS A 99 1.13 -10.16 11.37
C CYS A 99 2.11 -10.72 12.41
N ASN A 100 1.59 -11.37 13.47
CA ASN A 100 2.45 -12.13 14.38
C ASN A 100 3.19 -13.21 13.58
N GLN A 101 4.51 -13.20 13.66
CA GLN A 101 5.35 -14.06 12.83
C GLN A 101 5.58 -15.45 13.43
N TYR A 102 5.27 -15.63 14.71
CA TYR A 102 5.60 -16.81 15.50
C TYR A 102 4.36 -17.58 15.96
N ASP A 103 3.26 -16.88 16.24
CA ASP A 103 2.01 -17.48 16.68
C ASP A 103 1.00 -17.62 15.53
N SER A 104 0.25 -18.71 15.56
CA SER A 104 -0.90 -18.92 14.68
C SER A 104 -2.08 -18.07 15.14
N TYR A 105 -2.87 -17.55 14.19
CA TYR A 105 -4.15 -16.91 14.48
C TYR A 105 -5.17 -17.88 15.14
N VAL A 106 -5.01 -19.17 14.89
CA VAL A 106 -5.81 -20.23 15.51
C VAL A 106 -4.96 -20.87 16.59
N SER A 107 -5.20 -20.45 17.84
CA SER A 107 -4.70 -21.08 19.06
C SER A 107 -5.75 -22.01 19.64
#